data_AF-A0A540UVA0-F1
#
_entry.id   AF-A0A540UVA0-F1
#
_cell.length_a   1.000
_cell.length_b   1.000
_cell.length_c   1.000
_cell.angle_alpha   90.00
_cell.angle_beta   90.00
_cell.angle_gamma   90.00
#
_symmetry.space_group_name_H-M   'P 1'
#
loop_
_entity.id
_entity.type
_entity.pdbx_description
1 polymer ?
#
loop_
_entity_poly.entity_id
_entity_poly.type
_entity_poly.pdbx_seq_one_letter_code
_entity_poly.pdbx_strand_id
1 'polypeptide(L)'
;MLKKTNIVISIICISFLLFGGIVAANDLFREYFSKDEATLNKELGSLSHKQLISEIDSLAKSTEGTDHLNALIPFVTELFQRKNEIDDSELLKDIKDNRYSLITRETLVDLYIVKHENDENQEEIKSLLLDRNLDKNIKARIVSTANFSTGDVELLKQLIADDDGLLAFHSMKVLNKLDIKMANQLAENILSNISNASKDELAAALKSRAAYLKNVKSIDKNFAYLEDQFIQLSLDLIKNSNDRYLQDSAFFALSELGSKKAMKSILESEFIDHELKVFAVDQNFMNLKHLLNNQPTIEDIELVIQAMGLLPITDLSEQLKNIASQVTDENLKQKIDETIKNIEQNGIKGNEKWLDKN
;
A
#
# COMPACT_ATOMS: atom_id res chain seq x y z
N MET A 1 -6.65 39.29 3.40
CA MET A 1 -7.71 38.58 4.16
C MET A 1 -8.24 37.47 3.26
N LEU A 2 -7.53 36.34 3.24
CA LEU A 2 -7.81 35.18 2.39
C LEU A 2 -7.84 33.95 3.30
N LYS A 3 -8.91 33.18 3.16
CA LYS A 3 -9.31 32.07 4.02
C LYS A 3 -8.22 30.98 4.00
N LYS A 4 -7.77 30.59 5.20
CA LYS A 4 -7.01 29.38 5.45
C LYS A 4 -7.88 28.18 5.07
N THR A 5 -7.53 27.50 3.99
CA THR A 5 -8.10 26.21 3.63
C THR A 5 -7.35 25.16 4.45
N ASN A 6 -8.03 24.56 5.42
CA ASN A 6 -7.55 23.37 6.13
C ASN A 6 -7.43 22.24 5.11
N ILE A 7 -6.20 21.91 4.70
CA ILE A 7 -5.91 20.69 3.94
C ILE A 7 -5.71 19.59 4.97
N VAL A 8 -6.53 18.55 4.81
CA VAL A 8 -6.60 17.35 5.64
C VAL A 8 -5.26 16.61 5.56
N ILE A 9 -4.52 16.63 6.67
CA ILE A 9 -3.38 15.77 6.92
C ILE A 9 -3.93 14.34 7.07
N SER A 10 -3.75 13.51 6.05
CA SER A 10 -3.87 12.05 6.20
C SER A 10 -2.50 11.46 6.50
N ILE A 11 -1.96 11.80 7.67
CA ILE A 11 -0.89 11.06 8.33
C ILE A 11 -1.34 10.95 9.80
N ILE A 12 -1.88 9.76 10.12
CA ILE A 12 -2.11 9.26 11.46
C ILE A 12 -3.15 10.05 12.29
N CYS A 13 -4.44 9.87 11.99
CA CYS A 13 -5.47 9.97 13.04
C CYS A 13 -5.41 8.70 13.90
N ILE A 14 -4.45 8.62 14.83
CA ILE A 14 -4.54 7.65 15.93
C ILE A 14 -5.54 8.21 16.93
N SER A 15 -6.72 7.63 16.91
CA SER A 15 -7.71 7.77 17.98
C SER A 15 -7.04 7.37 19.30
N PHE A 16 -6.94 8.32 20.22
CA PHE A 16 -6.59 8.05 21.62
C PHE A 16 -7.61 7.08 22.23
N LEU A 17 -7.26 5.80 22.27
CA LEU A 17 -7.82 4.87 23.24
C LEU A 17 -6.71 4.55 24.24
N LEU A 18 -6.75 5.30 25.34
CA LEU A 18 -6.09 4.95 26.58
C LEU A 18 -6.59 3.56 27.00
N PHE A 19 -5.79 2.52 26.76
CA PHE A 19 -5.95 1.24 27.43
C PHE A 19 -4.87 1.11 28.50
N GLY A 20 -5.30 1.26 29.74
CA GLY A 20 -4.56 0.81 30.91
C GLY A 20 -4.40 -0.72 30.87
N GLY A 21 -3.16 -1.16 30.99
CA GLY A 21 -2.78 -2.58 30.96
C GLY A 21 -1.26 -2.75 31.01
N ILE A 22 -0.68 -2.41 32.16
CA ILE A 22 0.71 -2.66 32.61
C ILE A 22 0.93 -4.20 32.62
N VAL A 23 2.07 -4.85 32.35
CA VAL A 23 3.43 -4.75 32.89
C VAL A 23 4.34 -5.70 32.10
N ALA A 24 5.32 -5.16 31.38
CA ALA A 24 6.70 -5.69 31.24
C ALA A 24 7.54 -4.71 30.40
N ALA A 25 7.33 -3.40 30.57
CA ALA A 25 8.11 -2.40 29.85
C ALA A 25 9.41 -2.16 30.62
N ASN A 26 10.53 -2.22 29.89
CA ASN A 26 11.89 -1.90 30.30
C ASN A 26 11.94 -0.69 31.27
N ASP A 27 12.84 -0.67 32.26
CA ASP A 27 12.91 0.40 33.28
C ASP A 27 12.95 1.82 32.67
N LEU A 28 13.51 1.94 31.46
CA LEU A 28 13.56 3.16 30.64
C LEU A 28 12.16 3.74 30.33
N PHE A 29 11.16 2.89 30.07
CA PHE A 29 9.79 3.32 29.75
C PHE A 29 9.00 3.73 30.98
N ARG A 30 9.31 3.13 32.13
CA ARG A 30 8.59 3.37 33.38
C ARG A 30 8.71 4.82 33.84
N GLU A 31 9.84 5.47 33.54
CA GLU A 31 10.04 6.89 33.81
C GLU A 31 8.98 7.74 33.09
N TYR A 32 8.74 7.50 31.80
CA TYR A 32 7.87 8.32 30.96
C TYR A 32 6.38 7.98 31.11
N PHE A 33 6.02 6.70 31.24
CA PHE A 33 4.61 6.28 31.38
C PHE A 33 3.98 6.68 32.72
N SER A 34 4.80 7.07 33.71
CA SER A 34 4.30 7.58 34.99
C SER A 34 3.89 9.06 34.94
N LYS A 35 4.21 9.77 33.84
CA LYS A 35 3.98 11.20 33.68
C LYS A 35 2.67 11.45 32.91
N ASP A 36 1.97 12.51 33.25
CA ASP A 36 0.88 13.01 32.42
C ASP A 36 1.42 13.66 31.14
N GLU A 37 0.56 13.76 30.12
CA GLU A 37 0.93 14.28 28.79
C GLU A 37 1.53 15.69 28.83
N ALA A 38 0.99 16.59 29.67
CA ALA A 38 1.47 17.96 29.74
C ALA A 38 2.87 18.03 30.35
N THR A 39 3.12 17.22 31.38
CA THR A 39 4.46 17.09 31.99
C THR A 39 5.45 16.49 31.01
N LEU A 40 5.09 15.40 30.32
CA LEU A 40 5.96 14.76 29.33
C LEU A 40 6.32 15.73 28.19
N ASN A 41 5.34 16.39 27.58
CA ASN A 41 5.59 17.33 26.49
C ASN A 41 6.49 18.50 26.91
N LYS A 42 6.34 19.01 28.14
CA LYS A 42 7.20 20.06 28.67
C LYS A 42 8.64 19.59 28.83
N GLU A 43 8.85 18.37 29.31
CA GLU A 43 10.19 17.79 29.44
C GLU A 43 10.84 17.56 28.08
N LEU A 44 10.11 16.96 27.13
CA LEU A 44 10.60 16.73 25.76
C LEU A 44 10.97 18.05 25.07
N GLY A 45 10.14 19.08 25.21
CA GLY A 45 10.42 20.42 24.67
C GLY A 45 11.62 21.11 25.31
N SER A 46 12.10 20.65 26.47
CA SER A 46 13.30 21.17 27.12
C SER A 46 14.61 20.49 26.66
N LEU A 47 14.51 19.34 25.99
CA LEU A 47 15.66 18.61 25.46
C LEU A 47 16.24 19.34 24.24
N SER A 48 17.56 19.33 24.12
CA SER A 48 18.21 19.63 22.83
C SER A 48 17.85 18.56 21.79
N HIS A 49 17.91 18.87 20.51
CA HIS A 49 17.63 17.90 19.45
C HIS A 49 18.53 16.66 19.53
N LYS A 50 19.80 16.84 19.92
CA LYS A 50 20.75 15.72 20.14
C LYS A 50 20.31 14.80 21.26
N GLN A 51 19.83 15.38 22.37
CA GLN A 51 19.29 14.60 23.48
C GLN A 51 18.02 13.88 23.03
N LEU A 52 17.12 14.56 22.33
CA LEU A 52 15.89 13.96 21.84
C LEU A 52 16.14 12.77 20.89
N ILE A 53 17.07 12.90 19.94
CA ILE A 53 17.49 11.79 19.07
C ILE A 53 18.11 10.65 19.88
N SER A 54 18.94 10.96 20.88
CA SER A 54 19.53 9.95 21.77
C SER A 54 18.49 9.20 22.61
N GLU A 55 17.44 9.89 23.07
CA GLU A 55 16.33 9.26 23.79
C GLU A 55 15.52 8.35 22.85
N ILE A 56 15.20 8.84 21.64
CA ILE A 56 14.54 8.02 20.61
C ILE A 56 15.35 6.76 20.33
N ASP A 57 16.67 6.88 20.16
CA ASP A 57 17.56 5.74 19.93
C ASP A 57 17.62 4.75 21.08
N SER A 58 17.72 5.25 22.31
CA SER A 58 17.74 4.40 23.50
C SER A 58 16.42 3.63 23.65
N LEU A 59 15.30 4.32 23.46
CA LEU A 59 13.97 3.72 23.49
C LEU A 59 13.77 2.73 22.33
N ALA A 60 14.20 3.07 21.11
CA ALA A 60 14.08 2.21 19.94
C ALA A 60 14.87 0.90 20.08
N LYS A 61 16.10 0.97 20.61
CA LYS A 61 16.90 -0.24 20.93
C LYS A 61 16.21 -1.09 22.00
N SER A 62 15.54 -0.44 22.94
CA SER A 62 14.85 -1.12 24.03
C SER A 62 13.50 -1.75 23.63
N THR A 63 12.96 -1.40 22.45
CA THR A 63 11.70 -1.93 21.91
C THR A 63 11.89 -2.94 20.79
N GLU A 64 13.13 -3.21 20.37
CA GLU A 64 13.43 -4.16 19.32
C GLU A 64 12.85 -5.55 19.66
N GLY A 65 11.95 -6.05 18.79
CA GLY A 65 11.24 -7.31 19.00
C GLY A 65 10.06 -7.26 20.00
N THR A 66 9.57 -6.07 20.35
CA THR A 66 8.40 -5.88 21.23
C THR A 66 7.29 -5.08 20.55
N ASP A 67 6.06 -5.19 21.05
CA ASP A 67 4.90 -4.40 20.58
C ASP A 67 4.88 -2.96 21.15
N HIS A 68 5.97 -2.51 21.78
CA HIS A 68 6.04 -1.24 22.50
C HIS A 68 6.50 -0.05 21.64
N LEU A 69 6.53 -0.18 20.31
CA LEU A 69 6.91 0.90 19.38
C LEU A 69 6.08 2.17 19.57
N ASN A 70 4.83 2.05 20.00
CA ASN A 70 3.95 3.20 20.27
C ASN A 70 4.48 4.13 21.37
N ALA A 71 5.40 3.66 22.22
CA ALA A 71 6.02 4.48 23.24
C ALA A 71 6.97 5.56 22.68
N LEU A 72 7.42 5.42 21.43
CA LEU A 72 8.26 6.41 20.75
C LEU A 72 7.46 7.63 20.26
N ILE A 73 6.13 7.50 20.13
CA ILE A 73 5.28 8.50 19.46
C ILE A 73 5.47 9.92 20.03
N PRO A 74 5.47 10.17 21.35
CA PRO A 74 5.63 11.52 21.88
C PRO A 74 6.99 12.15 21.51
N PHE A 75 8.06 11.36 21.55
CA PHE A 75 9.43 11.80 21.26
C PHE A 75 9.61 12.13 19.78
N VAL A 76 9.13 11.25 18.90
CA VAL A 76 9.16 11.47 17.45
C VAL A 76 8.30 12.67 17.07
N THR A 77 7.13 12.83 17.70
CA THR A 77 6.24 13.97 17.46
C THR A 77 6.94 15.29 17.79
N GLU A 78 7.57 15.39 18.96
CA GLU A 78 8.34 16.57 19.35
C GLU A 78 9.48 16.86 18.36
N LEU A 79 10.21 15.82 17.92
CA LEU A 79 11.29 15.95 16.95
C LEU A 79 10.79 16.53 15.62
N PHE A 80 9.64 16.06 15.14
CA PHE A 80 9.04 16.53 13.88
C PHE A 80 8.48 17.95 13.98
N GLN A 81 7.92 18.33 15.13
CA GLN A 81 7.50 19.72 15.37
C GLN A 81 8.68 20.69 15.29
N ARG A 82 9.87 20.22 15.65
CA ARG A 82 11.13 20.97 15.66
C ARG A 82 12.03 20.67 14.47
N LYS A 83 11.48 20.12 13.37
CA LYS A 83 12.24 19.71 12.17
C LYS A 83 13.19 20.77 11.61
N ASN A 84 12.86 22.05 11.76
CA ASN A 84 13.66 23.18 11.25
C ASN A 84 14.85 23.56 12.15
N GLU A 85 14.98 22.98 13.35
CA GLU A 85 16.10 23.24 14.26
C GLU A 85 17.36 22.41 13.92
N ILE A 86 17.20 21.37 13.12
CA ILE A 86 18.27 20.43 12.77
C ILE A 86 18.80 20.77 11.37
N ASP A 87 20.12 20.89 11.25
CA ASP A 87 20.80 21.12 9.97
C ASP A 87 20.76 19.84 9.11
N ASP A 88 20.56 19.99 7.81
CA ASP A 88 20.45 18.87 6.86
C ASP A 88 21.75 18.05 6.80
N SER A 89 22.91 18.70 6.92
CA SER A 89 24.21 18.03 6.98
C SER A 89 24.37 17.16 8.23
N GLU A 90 23.81 17.58 9.36
CA GLU A 90 23.77 16.80 10.59
C GLU A 90 22.79 15.63 10.44
N LEU A 91 21.61 15.88 9.88
CA LEU A 91 20.58 14.86 9.67
C LEU A 91 21.06 13.74 8.72
N LEU A 92 21.65 14.10 7.58
CA LEU A 92 22.21 13.15 6.62
C LEU A 92 23.38 12.35 7.22
N LYS A 93 24.18 12.96 8.10
CA LYS A 93 25.24 12.26 8.83
C LYS A 93 24.65 11.24 9.80
N ASP A 94 23.64 11.61 10.57
CA ASP A 94 23.02 10.73 11.57
C ASP A 94 22.25 9.57 10.91
N ILE A 95 21.64 9.77 9.73
CA ILE A 95 21.05 8.69 8.92
C ILE A 95 22.09 7.62 8.54
N LYS A 96 23.34 8.02 8.31
CA LYS A 96 24.44 7.11 7.92
C LYS A 96 25.11 6.43 9.12
N ASP A 97 24.87 6.93 10.34
CA ASP A 97 25.55 6.45 11.54
C ASP A 97 24.96 5.13 12.01
N ASN A 98 25.69 4.04 11.77
CA ASN A 98 25.29 2.68 12.14
C ASN A 98 25.29 2.41 13.66
N ARG A 99 25.69 3.38 14.49
CA ARG A 99 25.55 3.30 15.95
C ARG A 99 24.12 3.56 16.40
N TYR A 100 23.33 4.27 15.58
CA TYR A 100 21.90 4.41 15.80
C TYR A 100 21.15 3.16 15.34
N SER A 101 20.06 2.87 16.02
CA SER A 101 19.13 1.80 15.68
C SER A 101 18.52 2.01 14.29
N LEU A 102 18.07 0.93 13.67
CA LEU A 102 17.37 1.01 12.38
C LEU A 102 16.17 1.95 12.46
N ILE A 103 15.32 1.81 13.48
CA ILE A 103 14.12 2.62 13.70
C ILE A 103 14.47 4.12 13.80
N THR A 104 15.53 4.47 14.55
CA THR A 104 15.98 5.86 14.65
C THR A 104 16.41 6.39 13.30
N ARG A 105 17.22 5.63 12.56
CA ARG A 105 17.72 6.06 11.25
C ARG A 105 16.58 6.18 10.22
N GLU A 106 15.58 5.31 10.26
CA GLU A 106 14.35 5.43 9.45
C GLU A 106 13.52 6.66 9.84
N THR A 107 13.40 6.95 11.14
CA THR A 107 12.74 8.15 11.66
C THR A 107 13.43 9.42 11.17
N LEU A 108 14.77 9.42 11.11
CA LEU A 108 15.56 10.54 10.59
C LEU A 108 15.41 10.71 9.07
N VAL A 109 15.28 9.61 8.31
CA VAL A 109 14.89 9.68 6.89
C VAL A 109 13.53 10.38 6.77
N ASP A 110 12.52 9.93 7.53
CA ASP A 110 11.18 10.52 7.50
C ASP A 110 11.17 12.00 7.88
N LEU A 111 11.97 12.38 8.88
CA LEU A 111 12.14 13.76 9.29
C LEU A 111 12.69 14.62 8.15
N TYR A 112 13.71 14.12 7.45
CA TYR A 112 14.27 14.80 6.27
C TYR A 112 13.18 14.98 5.21
N ILE A 113 12.45 13.92 4.85
CA ILE A 113 11.38 14.01 3.85
C ILE A 113 10.32 15.04 4.23
N VAL A 114 9.87 15.04 5.49
CA VAL A 114 8.86 16.00 5.97
C VAL A 114 9.40 17.42 6.01
N LYS A 115 10.68 17.62 6.33
CA LYS A 115 11.32 18.94 6.27
C LYS A 115 11.35 19.48 4.83
N HIS A 116 11.57 18.61 3.85
CA HIS A 116 11.69 18.91 2.43
C HIS A 116 10.45 18.50 1.62
N GLU A 117 9.25 18.54 2.22
CA GLU A 117 8.02 18.03 1.59
C GLU A 117 7.61 18.78 0.32
N ASN A 118 8.02 20.05 0.23
CA ASN A 118 7.75 20.92 -0.92
C ASN A 118 8.85 20.88 -1.98
N ASP A 119 9.94 20.17 -1.73
CA ASP A 119 11.04 20.07 -2.68
C ASP A 119 10.67 19.04 -3.74
N GLU A 120 10.55 19.51 -4.99
CA GLU A 120 10.18 18.66 -6.13
C GLU A 120 11.19 17.53 -6.35
N ASN A 121 12.44 17.76 -5.95
CA ASN A 121 13.51 16.81 -6.14
C ASN A 121 14.47 16.78 -4.93
N GLN A 122 14.46 15.67 -4.20
CA GLN A 122 15.20 15.50 -2.95
C GLN A 122 16.58 14.86 -3.22
N GLU A 123 17.40 15.52 -4.03
CA GLU A 123 18.68 14.99 -4.52
C GLU A 123 19.67 14.60 -3.42
N GLU A 124 19.76 15.37 -2.33
CA GLU A 124 20.75 15.11 -1.29
C GLU A 124 20.49 13.79 -0.56
N ILE A 125 19.24 13.49 -0.20
CA ILE A 125 18.92 12.21 0.43
C ILE A 125 18.99 11.05 -0.57
N LYS A 126 18.61 11.27 -1.84
CA LYS A 126 18.79 10.26 -2.90
C LYS A 126 20.25 9.93 -3.14
N SER A 127 21.17 10.89 -2.97
CA SER A 127 22.61 10.64 -3.11
C SER A 127 23.12 9.55 -2.15
N LEU A 128 22.44 9.34 -1.01
CA LEU A 128 22.76 8.27 -0.07
C LEU A 128 22.53 6.87 -0.66
N LEU A 129 21.67 6.72 -1.67
CA LEU A 129 21.40 5.44 -2.33
C LEU A 129 22.63 4.88 -3.04
N LEU A 130 23.54 5.75 -3.47
CA LEU A 130 24.81 5.40 -4.10
C LEU A 130 25.87 4.89 -3.12
N ASP A 131 25.67 5.10 -1.81
CA ASP A 131 26.61 4.66 -0.78
C ASP A 131 26.52 3.14 -0.58
N ARG A 132 27.60 2.41 -0.91
CA ARG A 132 27.65 0.95 -0.79
C ARG A 132 27.61 0.45 0.65
N ASN A 133 27.96 1.29 1.62
CA ASN A 133 27.99 0.93 3.04
C ASN A 133 26.68 1.27 3.76
N LEU A 134 25.76 1.96 3.09
CA LEU A 134 24.47 2.28 3.67
C LEU A 134 23.59 1.03 3.71
N ASP A 135 23.02 0.78 4.89
CA ASP A 135 22.09 -0.30 5.16
C ASP A 135 20.94 -0.35 4.13
N LYS A 136 20.62 -1.56 3.64
CA LYS A 136 19.61 -1.78 2.60
C LYS A 136 18.20 -1.39 3.06
N ASN A 137 17.86 -1.55 4.34
CA ASN A 137 16.56 -1.14 4.87
C ASN A 137 16.45 0.39 4.88
N ILE A 138 17.54 1.09 5.20
CA ILE A 138 17.57 2.56 5.09
C ILE A 138 17.44 3.01 3.64
N LYS A 139 18.11 2.35 2.70
CA LYS A 139 17.90 2.63 1.27
C LYS A 139 16.45 2.39 0.86
N ALA A 140 15.87 1.26 1.28
CA ALA A 140 14.47 0.93 1.00
C ALA A 140 13.53 2.00 1.57
N ARG A 141 13.80 2.50 2.79
CA ARG A 141 13.06 3.60 3.40
C ARG A 141 13.13 4.85 2.55
N ILE A 142 14.34 5.30 2.16
CA ILE A 142 14.54 6.46 1.29
C ILE A 142 13.76 6.29 -0.02
N VAL A 143 13.87 5.13 -0.69
CA VAL A 143 13.14 4.86 -1.93
C VAL A 143 11.62 4.92 -1.71
N SER A 144 11.13 4.43 -0.58
CA SER A 144 9.70 4.38 -0.29
C SER A 144 9.06 5.74 0.02
N THR A 145 9.84 6.71 0.51
CA THR A 145 9.33 7.99 1.02
C THR A 145 9.81 9.22 0.25
N ALA A 146 10.96 9.18 -0.41
CA ALA A 146 11.48 10.33 -1.14
C ALA A 146 10.72 10.61 -2.46
N ASN A 147 10.80 11.85 -2.92
CA ASN A 147 10.29 12.27 -4.22
C ASN A 147 11.27 11.89 -5.33
N PHE A 148 10.81 11.01 -6.23
CA PHE A 148 11.55 10.61 -7.43
C PHE A 148 10.94 11.22 -8.69
N SER A 149 11.78 11.46 -9.68
CA SER A 149 11.43 12.02 -10.98
C SER A 149 11.83 11.08 -12.11
N THR A 150 11.43 11.40 -13.35
CA THR A 150 11.86 10.63 -14.53
C THR A 150 13.38 10.63 -14.74
N GLY A 151 14.11 11.59 -14.16
CA GLY A 151 15.57 11.60 -14.16
C GLY A 151 16.20 10.47 -13.35
N ASP A 152 15.45 9.83 -12.46
CA ASP A 152 15.94 8.81 -11.53
C ASP A 152 15.77 7.37 -12.02
N VAL A 153 15.23 7.17 -13.22
CA VAL A 153 14.90 5.84 -13.76
C VAL A 153 16.12 4.90 -13.77
N GLU A 154 17.30 5.38 -14.17
CA GLU A 154 18.51 4.54 -14.22
C GLU A 154 19.02 4.18 -12.83
N LEU A 155 18.90 5.08 -11.84
CA LEU A 155 19.22 4.77 -10.45
C LEU A 155 18.30 3.65 -9.93
N LEU A 156 17.00 3.76 -10.17
CA LEU A 156 16.03 2.75 -9.73
C LEU A 156 16.29 1.39 -10.40
N LYS A 157 16.60 1.37 -11.69
CA LYS A 157 16.99 0.13 -12.40
C LYS A 157 18.23 -0.51 -11.79
N GLN A 158 19.22 0.30 -11.42
CA GLN A 158 20.41 -0.21 -10.75
C GLN A 158 20.07 -0.81 -9.38
N LEU A 159 19.24 -0.14 -8.57
CA LEU A 159 18.83 -0.64 -7.25
C LEU A 159 18.03 -1.95 -7.34
N ILE A 160 17.22 -2.12 -8.39
CA ILE A 160 16.50 -3.37 -8.68
C ILE A 160 17.46 -4.49 -9.08
N ALA A 161 18.54 -4.19 -9.79
CA ALA A 161 19.51 -5.20 -10.22
C ALA A 161 20.50 -5.61 -9.10
N ASP A 162 20.79 -4.70 -8.16
CA ASP A 162 21.76 -4.88 -7.09
C ASP A 162 21.18 -5.54 -5.82
N ASP A 163 19.86 -5.73 -5.76
CA ASP A 163 19.13 -6.29 -4.62
C ASP A 163 17.99 -7.20 -5.07
N ASP A 164 17.68 -8.22 -4.28
CA ASP A 164 16.57 -9.16 -4.51
C ASP A 164 15.52 -9.09 -3.39
N GLY A 165 15.59 -8.11 -2.50
CA GLY A 165 14.73 -7.99 -1.32
C GLY A 165 13.89 -6.71 -1.32
N LEU A 166 13.73 -6.13 -0.13
CA LEU A 166 12.85 -4.98 0.12
C LEU A 166 13.26 -3.73 -0.69
N LEU A 167 14.55 -3.52 -0.95
CA LEU A 167 15.02 -2.37 -1.72
C LEU A 167 14.61 -2.51 -3.20
N ALA A 168 14.75 -3.69 -3.79
CA ALA A 168 14.26 -3.95 -5.14
C ALA A 168 12.74 -3.80 -5.23
N PHE A 169 11.99 -4.32 -4.25
CA PHE A 169 10.54 -4.18 -4.18
C PHE A 169 10.09 -2.71 -4.22
N HIS A 170 10.67 -1.87 -3.34
CA HIS A 170 10.33 -0.44 -3.31
C HIS A 170 10.80 0.29 -4.57
N SER A 171 11.98 -0.03 -5.09
CA SER A 171 12.52 0.59 -6.30
C SER A 171 11.65 0.31 -7.52
N MET A 172 11.17 -0.93 -7.65
CA MET A 172 10.23 -1.34 -8.69
C MET A 172 8.89 -0.62 -8.55
N LYS A 173 8.37 -0.48 -7.32
CA LYS A 173 7.12 0.25 -7.06
C LYS A 173 7.22 1.73 -7.47
N VAL A 174 8.36 2.38 -7.21
CA VAL A 174 8.60 3.76 -7.64
C VAL A 174 8.76 3.82 -9.16
N LEU A 175 9.57 2.93 -9.75
CA LEU A 175 9.75 2.85 -11.20
C LEU A 175 8.41 2.69 -11.93
N ASN A 176 7.50 1.86 -11.40
CA ASN A 176 6.17 1.65 -11.98
C ASN A 176 5.32 2.92 -12.05
N LYS A 177 5.56 3.90 -11.17
CA LYS A 177 4.90 5.23 -11.24
C LYS A 177 5.53 6.16 -12.27
N LEU A 178 6.83 6.02 -12.51
CA LEU A 178 7.61 6.92 -13.37
C LEU A 178 7.67 6.45 -14.83
N ASP A 179 7.86 5.14 -15.03
CA ASP A 179 7.91 4.47 -16.31
C ASP A 179 7.32 3.06 -16.20
N ILE A 180 5.99 2.99 -16.36
CA ILE A 180 5.23 1.75 -16.28
C ILE A 180 5.63 0.71 -17.33
N LYS A 181 6.17 1.15 -18.48
CA LYS A 181 6.60 0.24 -19.56
C LYS A 181 7.91 -0.44 -19.17
N MET A 182 8.88 0.34 -18.67
CA MET A 182 10.15 -0.18 -18.19
C MET A 182 9.94 -1.11 -16.99
N ALA A 183 9.10 -0.71 -16.02
CA ALA A 183 8.74 -1.57 -14.90
C ALA A 183 8.11 -2.90 -15.39
N ASN A 184 7.20 -2.86 -16.36
CA ASN A 184 6.64 -4.08 -16.94
C ASN A 184 7.70 -4.97 -17.61
N GLN A 185 8.66 -4.40 -18.35
CA GLN A 185 9.73 -5.18 -18.97
C GLN A 185 10.59 -5.92 -17.94
N LEU A 186 10.94 -5.26 -16.84
CA LEU A 186 11.65 -5.90 -15.72
C LEU A 186 10.79 -6.97 -15.06
N ALA A 187 9.49 -6.69 -14.87
CA ALA A 187 8.56 -7.65 -14.30
C ALA A 187 8.43 -8.91 -15.17
N GLU A 188 8.33 -8.77 -16.50
CA GLU A 188 8.29 -9.90 -17.43
C GLU A 188 9.56 -10.75 -17.32
N ASN A 189 10.73 -10.13 -17.21
CA ASN A 189 11.99 -10.86 -17.02
C ASN A 189 11.97 -11.68 -15.72
N ILE A 190 11.54 -11.08 -14.60
CA ILE A 190 11.43 -11.77 -13.30
C ILE A 190 10.41 -12.92 -13.37
N LEU A 191 9.21 -12.66 -13.89
CA LEU A 191 8.12 -13.64 -13.99
C LEU A 191 8.41 -14.75 -15.02
N SER A 192 9.34 -14.54 -15.95
CA SER A 192 9.81 -15.60 -16.85
C SER A 192 10.78 -16.58 -16.18
N ASN A 193 11.33 -16.23 -15.01
CA ASN A 193 12.36 -16.98 -14.30
C ASN A 193 12.00 -17.22 -12.83
N ILE A 194 10.75 -17.60 -12.58
CA ILE A 194 10.16 -17.70 -11.22
C ILE A 194 11.00 -18.56 -10.27
N SER A 195 11.60 -19.64 -10.77
CA SER A 195 12.38 -20.56 -9.94
C SER A 195 13.65 -19.96 -9.33
N ASN A 196 14.15 -18.85 -9.88
CA ASN A 196 15.38 -18.19 -9.42
C ASN A 196 15.13 -16.81 -8.80
N ALA A 197 13.88 -16.32 -8.84
CA ALA A 197 13.51 -15.04 -8.26
C ALA A 197 13.16 -15.20 -6.78
N SER A 198 13.49 -14.20 -5.97
CA SER A 198 13.05 -14.12 -4.59
C SER A 198 11.53 -13.89 -4.53
N LYS A 199 10.93 -14.13 -3.36
CA LYS A 199 9.52 -13.82 -3.12
C LYS A 199 9.20 -12.31 -3.23
N ASP A 200 10.14 -11.45 -2.87
CA ASP A 200 9.97 -10.00 -2.92
C ASP A 200 10.07 -9.48 -4.37
N GLU A 201 10.99 -10.04 -5.17
CA GLU A 201 11.07 -9.78 -6.62
C GLU A 201 9.78 -10.21 -7.32
N LEU A 202 9.28 -11.41 -7.02
CA LEU A 202 8.03 -11.92 -7.58
C LEU A 202 6.83 -11.06 -7.18
N ALA A 203 6.71 -10.67 -5.90
CA ALA A 203 5.65 -9.79 -5.43
C ALA A 203 5.68 -8.43 -6.15
N ALA A 204 6.86 -7.83 -6.31
CA ALA A 204 7.04 -6.57 -7.03
C ALA A 204 6.69 -6.70 -8.52
N ALA A 205 7.10 -7.80 -9.15
CA ALA A 205 6.85 -8.08 -10.56
C ALA A 205 5.36 -8.32 -10.84
N LEU A 206 4.67 -9.11 -10.01
CA LEU A 206 3.23 -9.32 -10.10
C LEU A 206 2.47 -8.00 -10.01
N LYS A 207 2.81 -7.16 -9.03
CA LYS A 207 2.19 -5.84 -8.85
C LYS A 207 2.41 -4.92 -10.06
N SER A 208 3.64 -4.86 -10.56
CA SER A 208 4.00 -4.02 -11.71
C SER A 208 3.29 -4.49 -12.99
N ARG A 209 3.21 -5.81 -13.18
CA ARG A 209 2.50 -6.42 -14.31
C ARG A 209 1.00 -6.11 -14.26
N ALA A 210 0.36 -6.27 -13.10
CA ALA A 210 -1.04 -5.93 -12.91
C ALA A 210 -1.32 -4.44 -13.23
N ALA A 211 -0.47 -3.55 -12.71
CA ALA A 211 -0.58 -2.12 -12.97
C ALA A 211 -0.44 -1.79 -14.46
N TYR A 212 0.54 -2.38 -15.15
CA TYR A 212 0.70 -2.20 -16.60
C TYR A 212 -0.53 -2.68 -17.37
N LEU A 213 -1.01 -3.89 -17.11
CA LEU A 213 -2.16 -4.46 -17.80
C LEU A 213 -3.44 -3.65 -17.58
N LYS A 214 -3.67 -3.14 -16.36
CA LYS A 214 -4.78 -2.22 -16.06
C LYS A 214 -4.75 -0.98 -16.98
N ASN A 215 -3.57 -0.44 -17.27
CA ASN A 215 -3.40 0.76 -18.09
C ASN A 215 -3.50 0.52 -19.60
N VAL A 216 -3.10 -0.67 -20.08
CA VAL A 216 -3.08 -0.94 -21.53
C VAL A 216 -4.32 -1.66 -22.06
N LYS A 217 -5.29 -1.97 -21.19
CA LYS A 217 -6.53 -2.71 -21.50
C LYS A 217 -7.28 -2.23 -22.74
N SER A 218 -7.32 -0.92 -23.00
CA SER A 218 -8.03 -0.33 -24.15
C SER A 218 -7.12 -0.01 -25.34
N ILE A 219 -5.81 -0.23 -25.22
CA ILE A 219 -4.80 0.26 -26.18
C ILE A 219 -4.04 -0.90 -26.83
N ASP A 220 -3.67 -1.93 -26.06
CA ASP A 220 -2.87 -3.05 -26.55
C ASP A 220 -3.75 -4.09 -27.23
N LYS A 221 -3.47 -4.37 -28.51
CA LYS A 221 -4.21 -5.37 -29.31
C LYS A 221 -4.05 -6.79 -28.78
N ASN A 222 -2.98 -7.06 -28.05
CA ASN A 222 -2.70 -8.35 -27.44
C ASN A 222 -3.20 -8.44 -26.00
N PHE A 223 -3.89 -7.41 -25.48
CA PHE A 223 -4.32 -7.35 -24.08
C PHE A 223 -5.00 -8.64 -23.61
N ALA A 224 -5.97 -9.17 -24.36
CA ALA A 224 -6.70 -10.38 -23.96
C ALA A 224 -5.76 -11.58 -23.74
N TYR A 225 -4.72 -11.74 -24.58
CA TYR A 225 -3.73 -12.80 -24.41
C TYR A 225 -2.85 -12.56 -23.19
N LEU A 226 -2.40 -11.32 -22.97
CA LEU A 226 -1.54 -10.96 -21.85
C LEU A 226 -2.28 -11.08 -20.50
N GLU A 227 -3.55 -10.69 -20.49
CA GLU A 227 -4.47 -10.87 -19.37
C GLU A 227 -4.63 -12.36 -19.03
N ASP A 228 -4.88 -13.21 -20.02
CA ASP A 228 -5.06 -14.65 -19.81
C ASP A 228 -3.84 -15.32 -19.20
N GLN A 229 -2.65 -15.00 -19.72
CA GLN A 229 -1.41 -15.50 -19.15
C GLN A 229 -1.21 -15.04 -17.70
N PHE A 230 -1.50 -13.76 -17.41
CA PHE A 230 -1.32 -13.21 -16.09
C PHE A 230 -2.32 -13.79 -15.07
N ILE A 231 -3.58 -13.97 -15.47
CA ILE A 231 -4.59 -14.63 -14.65
C ILE A 231 -4.17 -16.07 -14.35
N GLN A 232 -3.76 -16.83 -15.37
CA GLN A 232 -3.33 -18.22 -15.18
C GLN A 232 -2.13 -18.30 -14.24
N LEU A 233 -1.10 -17.50 -14.48
CA LEU A 233 0.08 -17.42 -13.61
C LEU A 233 -0.28 -17.09 -12.16
N SER A 234 -1.15 -16.11 -11.96
CA SER A 234 -1.56 -15.68 -10.61
C SER A 234 -2.33 -16.79 -9.90
N LEU A 235 -3.26 -17.46 -10.57
CA LEU A 235 -4.00 -18.59 -10.01
C LEU A 235 -3.09 -19.78 -9.68
N ASP A 236 -2.09 -20.06 -10.53
CA ASP A 236 -1.11 -21.11 -10.28
C ASP A 236 -0.25 -20.81 -9.05
N LEU A 237 0.16 -19.55 -8.85
CA LEU A 237 0.88 -19.14 -7.65
C LEU A 237 0.03 -19.20 -6.39
N ILE A 238 -1.22 -18.72 -6.45
CA ILE A 238 -2.17 -18.78 -5.33
C ILE A 238 -2.38 -20.24 -4.90
N LYS A 239 -2.55 -21.15 -5.87
CA LYS A 239 -2.85 -22.56 -5.60
C LYS A 239 -1.64 -23.38 -5.16
N ASN A 240 -0.49 -23.17 -5.79
CA ASN A 240 0.63 -24.12 -5.72
C ASN A 240 1.88 -23.58 -4.98
N SER A 241 1.95 -22.29 -4.65
CA SER A 241 3.07 -21.76 -3.86
C SER A 241 3.04 -22.33 -2.43
N ASN A 242 4.22 -22.63 -1.87
CA ASN A 242 4.37 -22.98 -0.45
C ASN A 242 4.62 -21.74 0.43
N ASP A 243 4.78 -20.57 -0.18
CA ASP A 243 4.98 -19.29 0.51
C ASP A 243 3.67 -18.50 0.52
N ARG A 244 3.11 -18.30 1.73
CA ARG A 244 1.85 -17.56 1.96
C ARG A 244 1.94 -16.10 1.52
N TYR A 245 3.08 -15.44 1.73
CA TYR A 245 3.27 -14.06 1.29
C TYR A 245 3.19 -13.95 -0.23
N LEU A 246 3.74 -14.94 -0.95
CA LEU A 246 3.63 -14.99 -2.41
C LEU A 246 2.20 -15.33 -2.89
N GLN A 247 1.48 -16.23 -2.20
CA GLN A 247 0.07 -16.51 -2.48
C GLN A 247 -0.78 -15.23 -2.36
N ASP A 248 -0.63 -14.50 -1.25
CA ASP A 248 -1.33 -13.25 -0.98
C ASP A 248 -0.96 -12.19 -2.04
N SER A 249 0.32 -12.07 -2.38
CA SER A 249 0.80 -11.13 -3.40
C SER A 249 0.20 -11.40 -4.78
N ALA A 250 0.10 -12.68 -5.19
CA ALA A 250 -0.53 -13.09 -6.44
C ALA A 250 -2.04 -12.81 -6.43
N PHE A 251 -2.72 -13.07 -5.33
CA PHE A 251 -4.14 -12.73 -5.15
C PHE A 251 -4.36 -11.21 -5.29
N PHE A 252 -3.61 -10.38 -4.56
CA PHE A 252 -3.79 -8.94 -4.60
C PHE A 252 -3.49 -8.36 -5.98
N ALA A 253 -2.46 -8.86 -6.68
CA ALA A 253 -2.15 -8.43 -8.03
C ALA A 253 -3.26 -8.84 -9.04
N LEU A 254 -3.82 -10.05 -8.90
CA LEU A 254 -4.96 -10.49 -9.71
C LEU A 254 -6.20 -9.63 -9.47
N SER A 255 -6.48 -9.28 -8.21
CA SER A 255 -7.59 -8.42 -7.82
C SER A 255 -7.42 -6.97 -8.31
N GLU A 256 -6.18 -6.45 -8.29
CA GLU A 256 -5.82 -5.10 -8.79
C GLU A 256 -5.98 -4.97 -10.32
N LEU A 257 -5.99 -6.07 -11.09
CA LEU A 257 -6.21 -6.03 -12.54
C LEU A 257 -7.55 -5.40 -12.92
N GLY A 258 -8.57 -5.59 -12.07
CA GLY A 258 -9.88 -4.96 -12.21
C GLY A 258 -10.64 -5.28 -13.50
N SER A 259 -10.40 -6.45 -14.08
CA SER A 259 -11.10 -6.90 -15.27
C SER A 259 -12.24 -7.87 -14.94
N LYS A 260 -13.22 -7.95 -15.84
CA LYS A 260 -14.32 -8.93 -15.77
C LYS A 260 -13.77 -10.35 -15.63
N LYS A 261 -12.73 -10.68 -16.41
CA LYS A 261 -12.16 -12.03 -16.43
C LYS A 261 -11.46 -12.37 -15.11
N ALA A 262 -10.64 -11.47 -14.58
CA ALA A 262 -10.00 -11.68 -13.29
C ALA A 262 -11.03 -11.80 -12.16
N MET A 263 -12.04 -10.92 -12.13
CA MET A 263 -13.11 -11.00 -11.13
C MET A 263 -13.82 -12.34 -11.18
N LYS A 264 -14.25 -12.76 -12.38
CA LYS A 264 -14.89 -14.06 -12.58
C LYS A 264 -14.01 -15.22 -12.09
N SER A 265 -12.73 -15.23 -12.47
CA SER A 265 -11.76 -16.24 -12.02
C SER A 265 -11.58 -16.28 -10.50
N ILE A 266 -11.57 -15.11 -9.83
CA ILE A 266 -11.50 -15.04 -8.36
C ILE A 266 -12.76 -15.65 -7.73
N LEU A 267 -13.95 -15.23 -8.18
CA LEU A 267 -15.20 -15.64 -7.56
C LEU A 267 -15.51 -17.13 -7.77
N GLU A 268 -15.13 -17.67 -8.93
CA GLU A 268 -15.32 -19.09 -9.30
C GLU A 268 -14.25 -20.03 -8.70
N SER A 269 -13.12 -19.50 -8.23
CA SER A 269 -12.05 -20.33 -7.67
C SER A 269 -12.46 -21.00 -6.36
N GLU A 270 -12.29 -22.32 -6.23
CA GLU A 270 -12.60 -23.08 -5.01
C GLU A 270 -11.54 -22.95 -3.91
N PHE A 271 -10.32 -22.52 -4.26
CA PHE A 271 -9.19 -22.43 -3.34
C PHE A 271 -8.87 -21.00 -2.88
N ILE A 272 -9.62 -20.00 -3.37
CA ILE A 272 -9.55 -18.65 -2.83
C ILE A 272 -10.60 -18.54 -1.72
N ASP A 273 -10.16 -18.18 -0.52
CA ASP A 273 -11.03 -18.08 0.65
C ASP A 273 -12.08 -16.98 0.50
N HIS A 274 -13.19 -17.13 1.24
CA HIS A 274 -14.33 -16.24 1.15
C HIS A 274 -13.96 -14.77 1.45
N GLU A 275 -13.14 -14.54 2.46
CA GLU A 275 -12.69 -13.20 2.88
C GLU A 275 -11.91 -12.49 1.76
N LEU A 276 -11.08 -13.23 1.02
CA LEU A 276 -10.36 -12.70 -0.13
C LEU A 276 -11.32 -12.38 -1.28
N LYS A 277 -12.34 -13.22 -1.53
CA LYS A 277 -13.38 -12.90 -2.53
C LYS A 277 -14.17 -11.65 -2.14
N VAL A 278 -14.54 -11.50 -0.88
CA VAL A 278 -15.21 -10.29 -0.35
C VAL A 278 -14.32 -9.06 -0.56
N PHE A 279 -13.02 -9.16 -0.25
CA PHE A 279 -12.05 -8.11 -0.51
C PHE A 279 -12.01 -7.72 -2.00
N ALA A 280 -11.98 -8.71 -2.91
CA ALA A 280 -11.95 -8.46 -4.35
C ALA A 280 -13.21 -7.73 -4.82
N VAL A 281 -14.39 -8.10 -4.30
CA VAL A 281 -15.66 -7.40 -4.59
C VAL A 281 -15.62 -5.96 -4.08
N ASP A 282 -15.18 -5.72 -2.84
CA ASP A 282 -15.04 -4.36 -2.29
C ASP A 282 -14.09 -3.51 -3.13
N GLN A 283 -12.91 -4.05 -3.45
CA GLN A 283 -11.89 -3.35 -4.24
C GLN A 283 -12.38 -2.97 -5.64
N ASN A 284 -13.23 -3.80 -6.24
CA ASN A 284 -13.64 -3.67 -7.64
C ASN A 284 -15.10 -3.22 -7.82
N PHE A 285 -15.76 -2.70 -6.78
CA PHE A 285 -17.18 -2.35 -6.86
C PHE A 285 -17.48 -1.33 -7.97
N MET A 286 -16.55 -0.42 -8.28
CA MET A 286 -16.70 0.52 -9.39
C MET A 286 -16.60 -0.16 -10.76
N ASN A 287 -15.74 -1.16 -10.91
CA ASN A 287 -15.66 -1.95 -12.13
C ASN A 287 -16.97 -2.73 -12.34
N LEU A 288 -17.53 -3.31 -11.27
CA LEU A 288 -18.84 -3.96 -11.30
C LEU A 288 -19.96 -2.97 -11.68
N LYS A 289 -19.96 -1.77 -11.09
CA LYS A 289 -20.91 -0.71 -11.44
C LYS A 289 -20.78 -0.26 -12.89
N HIS A 290 -19.55 -0.17 -13.41
CA HIS A 290 -19.27 0.17 -14.81
C HIS A 290 -19.80 -0.89 -15.77
N LEU A 291 -19.69 -2.19 -15.43
CA LEU A 291 -20.29 -3.27 -16.22
C LEU A 291 -21.80 -3.08 -16.37
N LEU A 292 -22.50 -2.73 -15.29
CA LEU A 292 -23.96 -2.51 -15.34
C LEU A 292 -24.38 -1.27 -16.15
N ASN A 293 -23.53 -0.24 -16.24
CA ASN A 293 -23.89 1.01 -16.91
C ASN A 293 -23.72 0.98 -18.45
N ASN A 294 -22.96 0.02 -18.98
CA ASN A 294 -22.51 0.04 -20.38
C ASN A 294 -23.10 -1.10 -21.22
N GLN A 295 -24.43 -1.12 -21.37
CA GLN A 295 -25.15 -2.16 -22.13
C GLN A 295 -24.72 -3.57 -21.67
N PRO A 296 -25.00 -3.93 -20.40
CA PRO A 296 -24.48 -5.15 -19.81
C PRO A 296 -24.95 -6.39 -20.56
N THR A 297 -24.04 -7.34 -20.76
CA THR A 297 -24.39 -8.69 -21.20
C THR A 297 -25.02 -9.49 -20.05
N ILE A 298 -25.68 -10.61 -20.35
CA ILE A 298 -26.22 -11.52 -19.32
C ILE A 298 -25.10 -11.96 -18.36
N GLU A 299 -23.93 -12.30 -18.90
CA GLU A 299 -22.77 -12.69 -18.09
C GLU A 299 -22.30 -11.57 -17.15
N ASP A 300 -22.41 -10.30 -17.57
CA ASP A 300 -22.05 -9.16 -16.72
C ASP A 300 -23.02 -9.04 -15.54
N ILE A 301 -24.31 -9.20 -15.81
CA ILE A 301 -25.36 -9.16 -14.78
C ILE A 301 -25.16 -10.33 -13.80
N GLU A 302 -24.92 -11.53 -14.28
CA GLU A 302 -24.71 -12.71 -13.44
C GLU A 302 -23.45 -12.58 -12.57
N LEU A 303 -22.35 -12.04 -13.12
CA LEU A 303 -21.14 -11.76 -12.35
C LEU A 303 -21.42 -10.77 -11.21
N VAL A 304 -22.19 -9.70 -11.49
CA VAL A 304 -22.54 -8.72 -10.45
C VAL A 304 -23.46 -9.32 -9.41
N ILE A 305 -24.45 -10.14 -9.80
CA ILE A 305 -25.31 -10.87 -8.86
C ILE A 305 -24.48 -11.76 -7.93
N GLN A 306 -23.52 -12.51 -8.49
CA GLN A 306 -22.62 -13.36 -7.70
C GLN A 306 -21.79 -12.52 -6.71
N ALA A 307 -21.24 -11.39 -7.15
CA ALA A 307 -20.49 -10.48 -6.30
C ALA A 307 -21.34 -9.91 -5.15
N MET A 308 -22.58 -9.49 -5.44
CA MET A 308 -23.51 -8.96 -4.44
C MET A 308 -24.04 -10.04 -3.47
N GLY A 309 -23.98 -11.31 -3.87
CA GLY A 309 -24.21 -12.44 -2.97
C GLY A 309 -23.12 -12.60 -1.90
N LEU A 310 -21.88 -12.17 -2.19
CA LEU A 310 -20.77 -12.18 -1.24
C LEU A 310 -20.73 -10.90 -0.40
N LEU A 311 -20.86 -9.75 -1.06
CA LEU A 311 -20.82 -8.44 -0.42
C LEU A 311 -21.91 -7.54 -1.04
N PRO A 312 -23.06 -7.38 -0.39
CA PRO A 312 -24.12 -6.52 -0.90
C PRO A 312 -23.70 -5.04 -0.81
N ILE A 313 -23.59 -4.36 -1.96
CA ILE A 313 -23.16 -2.96 -2.04
C ILE A 313 -24.30 -2.07 -2.55
N THR A 314 -24.71 -1.11 -1.72
CA THR A 314 -25.84 -0.20 -1.98
C THR A 314 -25.68 0.61 -3.26
N ASP A 315 -24.44 0.99 -3.61
CA ASP A 315 -24.11 1.80 -4.79
C ASP A 315 -24.40 1.13 -6.15
N LEU A 316 -24.73 -0.16 -6.18
CA LEU A 316 -25.13 -0.91 -7.39
C LEU A 316 -26.66 -1.13 -7.50
N SER A 317 -27.43 -0.81 -6.46
CA SER A 317 -28.88 -1.09 -6.41
C SER A 317 -29.67 -0.41 -7.53
N GLU A 318 -29.37 0.87 -7.79
CA GLU A 318 -30.08 1.64 -8.81
C GLU A 318 -29.88 1.07 -10.22
N GLN A 319 -28.65 0.71 -10.56
CA GLN A 319 -28.31 0.11 -11.84
C GLN A 319 -29.03 -1.23 -12.03
N LEU A 320 -29.05 -2.07 -10.99
CA LEU A 320 -29.79 -3.34 -11.03
C LEU A 320 -31.30 -3.13 -11.19
N LYS A 321 -31.90 -2.15 -10.51
CA LYS A 321 -33.33 -1.79 -10.67
C LYS A 321 -33.65 -1.36 -12.11
N ASN A 322 -32.78 -0.56 -12.70
CA ASN A 322 -32.94 -0.12 -14.10
C ASN A 322 -32.87 -1.32 -15.05
N ILE A 323 -31.93 -2.24 -14.84
CA ILE A 323 -31.80 -3.46 -15.66
C ILE A 323 -33.01 -4.38 -15.47
N ALA A 324 -33.50 -4.57 -14.25
CA ALA A 324 -34.69 -5.40 -13.97
C ALA A 324 -35.93 -4.96 -14.77
N SER A 325 -36.05 -3.67 -15.06
CA SER A 325 -37.15 -3.12 -15.88
C SER A 325 -37.04 -3.45 -17.39
N GLN A 326 -35.86 -3.87 -17.84
CA GLN A 326 -35.54 -4.11 -19.26
C GLN A 326 -35.36 -5.59 -19.60
N VAL A 327 -35.04 -6.43 -18.60
CA VAL A 327 -34.85 -7.87 -18.77
C VAL A 327 -36.19 -8.57 -18.97
N THR A 328 -36.29 -9.35 -20.05
CA THR A 328 -37.48 -10.17 -20.37
C THR A 328 -37.38 -11.61 -19.89
N ASP A 329 -36.18 -12.08 -19.56
CA ASP A 329 -35.97 -13.42 -18.99
C ASP A 329 -36.42 -13.43 -17.53
N GLU A 330 -37.49 -14.17 -17.23
CA GLU A 330 -38.10 -14.20 -15.89
C GLU A 330 -37.18 -14.80 -14.82
N ASN A 331 -36.32 -15.76 -15.18
CA ASN A 331 -35.37 -16.36 -14.22
C ASN A 331 -34.29 -15.35 -13.84
N LEU A 332 -33.71 -14.66 -14.83
CA LEU A 332 -32.72 -13.63 -14.59
C LEU A 332 -33.33 -12.46 -13.81
N LYS A 333 -34.54 -12.04 -14.16
CA LYS A 333 -35.27 -11.00 -13.44
C LYS A 333 -35.49 -11.35 -11.98
N GLN A 334 -35.92 -12.59 -11.68
CA GLN A 334 -36.07 -13.04 -10.30
C GLN A 334 -34.74 -12.96 -9.53
N LYS A 335 -33.62 -13.42 -10.12
CA LYS A 335 -32.29 -13.32 -9.49
C LYS A 335 -31.90 -11.85 -9.21
N ILE A 336 -32.19 -10.95 -10.15
CA ILE A 336 -31.94 -9.51 -9.97
C ILE A 336 -32.77 -8.97 -8.79
N ASP A 337 -34.07 -9.28 -8.74
CA ASP A 337 -34.97 -8.80 -7.69
C ASP A 337 -34.56 -9.33 -6.29
N GLU A 338 -34.17 -10.60 -6.20
CA GLU A 338 -33.62 -11.19 -4.97
C GLU A 338 -32.33 -10.49 -4.54
N THR A 339 -31.45 -10.17 -5.50
CA THR A 339 -30.20 -9.44 -5.24
C THR A 339 -30.47 -8.02 -4.77
N ILE A 340 -31.39 -7.29 -5.40
CA ILE A 340 -31.80 -5.94 -4.98
C ILE A 340 -32.32 -5.97 -3.55
N LYS A 341 -33.18 -6.94 -3.22
CA LYS A 341 -33.71 -7.12 -1.86
C LYS A 341 -32.59 -7.39 -0.85
N ASN A 342 -31.61 -8.23 -1.19
CA ASN A 342 -30.46 -8.49 -0.33
C ASN A 342 -29.63 -7.21 -0.09
N ILE A 343 -29.41 -6.40 -1.13
CA ILE A 343 -28.73 -5.11 -1.01
C ILE A 343 -29.53 -4.14 -0.12
N GLU A 344 -30.85 -4.09 -0.25
CA GLU A 344 -31.69 -3.21 0.59
C GLU A 344 -31.68 -3.62 2.07
N GLN A 345 -31.54 -4.91 2.37
CA GLN A 345 -31.56 -5.44 3.73
C GLN A 345 -30.18 -5.41 4.41
N ASN A 346 -29.13 -5.78 3.67
CA ASN A 346 -27.80 -6.07 4.22
C ASN A 346 -26.70 -5.19 3.61
N GLY A 347 -27.07 -4.23 2.75
CA GLY A 347 -26.14 -3.45 1.96
C GLY A 347 -25.24 -2.53 2.78
N ILE A 348 -23.98 -2.46 2.38
CA ILE A 348 -23.03 -1.44 2.81
C ILE A 348 -22.76 -0.43 1.70
N LYS A 349 -22.21 0.73 2.06
CA LYS A 349 -21.70 1.68 1.07
C LYS A 349 -20.39 1.17 0.48
N GLY A 350 -20.22 1.32 -0.81
CA GLY A 350 -18.97 1.02 -1.52
C GLY A 350 -17.82 1.85 -0.96
N ASN A 351 -16.65 1.23 -0.86
CA ASN A 351 -15.52 1.85 -0.20
C ASN A 351 -14.83 2.88 -1.09
N GLU A 352 -15.04 4.16 -0.77
CA GLU A 352 -14.52 5.29 -1.56
C GLU A 352 -12.98 5.33 -1.65
N LYS A 353 -12.26 4.60 -0.78
CA LYS A 353 -10.79 4.52 -0.84
C LYS A 353 -10.27 3.88 -2.13
N TRP A 354 -11.11 3.08 -2.81
CA TRP A 354 -10.78 2.41 -4.06
C TRP A 354 -11.11 3.25 -5.29
N LEU A 355 -11.70 4.42 -5.11
CA LEU A 355 -11.91 5.35 -6.21
C LEU A 355 -10.55 5.90 -6.61
N ASP A 356 -10.13 5.60 -7.84
CA ASP A 356 -8.99 6.27 -8.47
C ASP A 356 -9.29 7.78 -8.43
N LYS A 357 -8.57 8.53 -7.58
CA LYS A 357 -8.66 9.99 -7.53
C LYS A 357 -8.02 10.52 -8.81
N ASN A 358 -8.82 10.68 -9.85
CA ASN A 358 -8.42 11.36 -11.09
C ASN A 358 -8.06 12.82 -10.82
#